data_AF-A0AA92BN99-F1
#
_entry.id   AF-A0AA92BN99-F1
#
_cell.length_a   1.000
_cell.length_b   1.000
_cell.length_c   1.000
_cell.angle_alpha   90.00
_cell.angle_beta   90.00
_cell.angle_gamma   90.00
#
_symmetry.space_group_name_H-M   'P 1'
#
loop_
_entity.id
_entity.type
_entity.pdbx_description
1 polymer ?
#
loop_
_entity_poly.entity_id
_entity_poly.type
_entity_poly.pdbx_seq_one_letter_code
_entity_poly.pdbx_strand_id
1 'polypeptide(L)'
;MAEVLDDGLDQQLTRVLHSALDLQAIRQVLVLYRERGFSAQAVYDRLAHLRLEAVGAEEERILEAMDIASGYCPARCRVWEPAP
;
A
#
# COMPACT_ATOMS: atom_id res chain seq x y z
N MET A 1 0.12 -14.75 12.15
CA MET A 1 -0.19 -13.65 13.09
C MET A 1 -0.25 -12.40 12.25
N ALA A 2 -1.37 -11.67 12.25
CA ALA A 2 -1.43 -10.38 11.56
C ALA A 2 -0.39 -9.46 12.21
N GLU A 3 0.62 -9.04 11.47
CA GLU A 3 1.52 -7.99 11.92
C GLU A 3 0.65 -6.75 12.17
N VAL A 4 0.65 -6.25 13.41
CA VAL A 4 -0.09 -5.02 13.74
C VAL A 4 0.68 -3.87 13.12
N LEU A 5 0.14 -3.34 12.03
CA LEU A 5 0.67 -2.15 11.38
C LEU A 5 0.57 -0.93 12.30
N ASP A 6 1.43 0.05 12.05
CA ASP A 6 1.43 1.30 12.81
C ASP A 6 0.19 2.15 12.49
N ASP A 7 -0.61 2.47 13.51
CA ASP A 7 -1.84 3.29 13.41
C ASP A 7 -1.60 4.64 12.70
N GLY A 8 -0.44 5.26 12.90
CA GLY A 8 -0.10 6.54 12.29
C GLY A 8 0.19 6.43 10.79
N LEU A 9 0.87 5.37 10.36
CA LEU A 9 1.06 5.08 8.93
C LEU A 9 -0.24 4.65 8.26
N ASP A 10 -1.09 3.93 8.98
CA ASP A 10 -2.34 3.42 8.43
C ASP A 10 -3.36 4.54 8.16
N GLN A 11 -3.43 5.53 9.06
CA GLN A 11 -4.19 6.75 8.83
C GLN A 11 -3.64 7.57 7.65
N GLN A 12 -2.31 7.61 7.47
CA GLN A 12 -1.69 8.28 6.31
C GLN A 12 -2.01 7.53 5.02
N LEU A 13 -1.91 6.20 5.01
CA LEU A 13 -2.24 5.36 3.87
C LEU A 13 -3.70 5.58 3.46
N THR A 14 -4.63 5.47 4.42
CA THR A 14 -6.06 5.70 4.18
C THR A 14 -6.30 7.11 3.62
N ARG A 15 -5.71 8.15 4.22
CA ARG A 15 -5.85 9.52 3.69
C ARG A 15 -5.36 9.66 2.26
N VAL A 16 -4.22 9.03 1.92
CA VAL A 16 -3.67 9.09 0.57
C VAL A 16 -4.57 8.34 -0.42
N LEU A 17 -5.09 7.17 -0.05
CA LEU A 17 -5.98 6.38 -0.89
C LEU A 17 -7.34 7.06 -1.17
N HIS A 18 -7.87 7.79 -0.19
CA HIS A 18 -9.12 8.56 -0.33
C HIS A 18 -8.93 9.89 -1.06
N SER A 19 -7.69 10.34 -1.22
CA SER A 19 -7.38 11.59 -1.90
C SER A 19 -7.13 11.38 -3.40
N ALA A 20 -7.31 12.42 -4.20
CA ALA A 20 -6.90 12.41 -5.61
C ALA A 20 -5.37 12.51 -5.80
N LEU A 21 -4.58 12.18 -4.78
CA LEU A 21 -3.12 12.27 -4.84
C LEU A 21 -2.52 11.21 -5.77
N ASP A 22 -1.42 11.59 -6.40
CA ASP A 22 -0.67 10.77 -7.33
C ASP A 22 -0.05 9.51 -6.71
N LEU A 23 0.17 8.50 -7.56
CA LEU A 23 0.85 7.22 -7.27
C LEU A 23 2.17 7.37 -6.49
N GLN A 24 2.88 8.51 -6.64
CA GLN A 24 4.08 8.83 -5.86
C GLN A 24 3.80 8.96 -4.35
N ALA A 25 2.67 9.54 -3.96
CA ALA A 25 2.31 9.68 -2.54
C ALA A 25 2.02 8.31 -1.92
N ILE A 26 1.30 7.44 -2.64
CA ILE A 26 1.06 6.04 -2.25
C ILE A 26 2.41 5.35 -2.02
N ARG A 27 3.33 5.44 -3.00
CA ARG A 27 4.66 4.86 -2.89
C ARG A 27 5.43 5.37 -1.69
N GLN A 28 5.39 6.67 -1.38
CA GLN A 28 6.10 7.23 -0.22
C GLN A 28 5.62 6.61 1.09
N VAL A 29 4.30 6.44 1.27
CA VAL A 29 3.75 5.76 2.45
C VAL A 29 4.20 4.29 2.51
N LEU A 30 4.18 3.58 1.38
CA LEU A 30 4.65 2.20 1.29
C LEU A 30 6.15 2.06 1.62
N VAL A 31 6.99 3.02 1.21
CA VAL A 31 8.40 3.07 1.59
C VAL A 31 8.55 3.21 3.11
N LEU A 32 7.74 4.05 3.76
CA LEU A 32 7.79 4.20 5.22
C LEU A 32 7.42 2.90 5.94
N TYR A 33 6.46 2.12 5.43
CA TYR A 33 6.18 0.78 5.96
C TYR A 33 7.41 -0.12 5.89
N ARG A 34 8.08 -0.14 4.72
CA ARG A 34 9.32 -0.93 4.54
C ARG A 34 10.43 -0.46 5.50
N GLU A 35 10.64 0.85 5.63
CA GLU A 35 11.68 1.42 6.51
C GLU A 35 11.42 1.10 7.98
N ARG A 36 10.15 0.92 8.38
CA ARG A 36 9.78 0.46 9.72
C ARG A 36 9.84 -1.07 9.89
N GLY A 37 10.26 -1.80 8.86
CA GLY A 37 10.46 -3.24 8.91
C GLY A 37 9.22 -4.08 8.62
N PHE A 38 8.12 -3.47 8.16
CA PHE A 38 6.93 -4.23 7.78
C PHE A 38 7.16 -5.01 6.48
N SER A 39 6.61 -6.23 6.45
CA SER A 39 6.66 -7.09 5.27
C SER A 39 5.71 -6.60 4.18
N ALA A 40 6.06 -6.90 2.91
CA ALA A 40 5.17 -6.69 1.77
C ALA A 40 3.80 -7.33 1.98
N GLN A 41 3.78 -8.55 2.53
CA GLN A 41 2.57 -9.32 2.78
C GLN A 41 1.66 -8.63 3.80
N ALA A 42 2.21 -8.14 4.91
CA ALA A 42 1.41 -7.43 5.93
C ALA A 42 0.73 -6.19 5.37
N VAL A 43 1.44 -5.41 4.54
CA VAL A 43 0.89 -4.23 3.89
C VAL A 43 -0.14 -4.62 2.82
N TYR A 44 0.13 -5.67 2.04
CA TYR A 44 -0.80 -6.20 1.05
C TYR A 44 -2.11 -6.69 1.69
N ASP A 45 -2.04 -7.44 2.79
CA ASP A 45 -3.21 -7.91 3.52
C ASP A 45 -4.05 -6.74 4.05
N ARG A 46 -3.39 -5.66 4.52
CA ARG A 46 -4.08 -4.44 4.92
C ARG A 46 -4.80 -3.76 3.76
N LEU A 47 -4.13 -3.61 2.62
CA LEU A 47 -4.72 -3.05 1.41
C LEU A 47 -5.90 -3.90 0.92
N ALA A 48 -5.78 -5.23 0.97
CA ALA A 48 -6.85 -6.15 0.63
C ALA A 48 -8.07 -5.98 1.55
N HIS A 49 -7.85 -5.73 2.86
CA HIS A 49 -8.94 -5.39 3.78
C HIS A 49 -9.61 -4.05 3.43
N LEU A 50 -8.83 -3.00 3.14
CA LEU A 50 -9.37 -1.69 2.75
C LEU A 50 -10.18 -1.79 1.45
N ARG A 51 -9.76 -2.64 0.52
CA ARG A 51 -10.45 -2.86 -0.75
C ARG A 51 -11.88 -3.38 -0.57
N LEU A 52 -12.17 -4.12 0.50
CA LEU A 52 -13.51 -4.70 0.72
C LEU A 52 -14.61 -3.65 0.84
N GLU A 53 -14.26 -2.45 1.29
CA GLU A 53 -15.19 -1.34 1.50
C GLU A 53 -15.05 -0.23 0.45
N ALA A 54 -14.03 -0.31 -0.41
CA ALA A 54 -13.72 0.69 -1.42
C ALA A 54 -14.51 0.50 -2.71
N VAL A 55 -14.89 1.60 -3.36
CA VAL A 55 -15.60 1.58 -4.66
C VAL A 55 -15.05 2.64 -5.63
N GLY A 56 -15.08 2.31 -6.93
CA GLY A 56 -14.68 3.23 -7.99
C GLY A 56 -13.21 3.66 -7.89
N ALA A 57 -12.95 4.97 -7.96
CA ALA A 57 -11.60 5.52 -7.98
C ALA A 57 -10.76 5.19 -6.74
N GLU A 58 -11.39 4.91 -5.61
CA GLU A 58 -10.69 4.45 -4.40
C GLU A 58 -10.20 3.01 -4.55
N GLU A 59 -11.05 2.12 -5.07
CA GLU A 59 -10.68 0.73 -5.35
C GLU A 59 -9.51 0.66 -6.34
N GLU A 60 -9.55 1.49 -7.40
CA GLU A 60 -8.48 1.59 -8.40
C GLU A 60 -7.13 1.95 -7.77
N ARG A 61 -7.10 2.92 -6.83
CA ARG A 61 -5.87 3.31 -6.13
C ARG A 61 -5.36 2.24 -5.19
N ILE A 62 -6.27 1.52 -4.53
CA ILE A 62 -5.89 0.40 -3.66
C ILE A 62 -5.26 -0.71 -4.50
N LEU A 63 -5.80 -1.01 -5.68
CA LEU A 63 -5.21 -1.95 -6.63
C LEU A 63 -3.80 -1.52 -7.05
N GLU A 64 -3.58 -0.25 -7.39
CA GLU A 64 -2.24 0.27 -7.71
C GLU A 64 -1.27 0.13 -6.51
N ALA A 65 -1.74 0.40 -5.29
CA ALA A 65 -0.94 0.20 -4.09
C ALA A 65 -0.58 -1.28 -3.85
N MET A 66 -1.52 -2.19 -4.15
CA MET A 66 -1.31 -3.64 -4.07
C MET A 66 -0.28 -4.12 -5.11
N ASP A 67 -0.26 -3.56 -6.31
CA ASP A 67 0.76 -3.83 -7.34
C ASP A 67 2.16 -3.38 -6.88
N ILE A 68 2.24 -2.24 -6.18
CA ILE A 68 3.51 -1.78 -5.59
C ILE A 68 3.95 -2.69 -4.44
N ALA A 69 3.02 -3.05 -3.54
CA ALA A 69 3.30 -3.91 -2.39
C ALA A 69 3.75 -5.32 -2.85
N SER A 70 3.13 -5.86 -3.89
CA SER A 70 3.46 -7.17 -4.46
C SER A 70 4.69 -7.17 -5.39
N GLY A 71 5.24 -6.00 -5.71
CA GLY A 71 6.40 -5.85 -6.59
C GLY A 71 6.09 -5.93 -8.09
N TYR A 72 4.83 -6.18 -8.47
CA TYR A 72 4.31 -6.21 -9.85
C TYR A 72 4.07 -4.81 -10.42
N CYS A 73 5.02 -3.89 -10.19
CA CYS A 73 4.98 -2.53 -10.69
C CYS A 73 6.26 -2.18 -11.47
N PRO A 74 6.26 -1.08 -12.27
CA PRO A 74 7.47 -0.62 -12.94
C PRO A 74 8.63 -0.41 -11.95
N ALA A 75 9.88 -0.67 -12.38
CA ALA A 75 11.05 -0.61 -11.50
C ALA A 75 11.18 0.72 -10.70
N ARG A 76 10.75 1.85 -11.28
CA ARG A 76 10.72 3.16 -10.62
C ARG A 76 9.77 3.25 -9.42
N CYS A 77 8.73 2.42 -9.39
CA CYS A 77 7.70 2.40 -8.34
C CYS A 77 7.94 1.31 -7.29
N ARG A 78 8.87 0.39 -7.54
CA ARG A 78 9.10 -0.79 -6.71
C ARG A 78 9.55 -0.42 -5.30
N VAL A 79 8.86 -1.00 -4.30
CA VAL A 79 9.20 -0.86 -2.88
C VAL A 79 9.70 -2.18 -2.32
N TRP A 80 9.04 -3.29 -2.61
CA TRP A 80 9.50 -4.64 -2.32
C TRP A 80 9.83 -5.39 -3.61
N GLU A 81 10.72 -6.38 -3.50
CA GLU A 81 10.98 -7.32 -4.58
C GLU A 81 9.72 -8.19 -4.79
N PRO A 82 9.38 -8.54 -6.04
CA PRO A 82 8.27 -9.45 -6.28
C PRO A 82 8.53 -10.77 -5.58
N ALA A 83 7.49 -11.33 -4.96
CA ALA A 83 7.56 -12.68 -4.41
C ALA A 83 7.93 -13.67 -5.54
N PRO A 84 8.82 -14.64 -5.27
CA PRO A 84 9.25 -15.64 -6.25
C PRO A 84 8.11 -16.57 -6.70
#